data_AF-A0A5C6UWU4-F1
#
_entry.id   AF-A0A5C6UWU4-F1
#
_cell.length_a   1.000
_cell.length_b   1.000
_cell.length_c   1.000
_cell.angle_alpha   90.00
_cell.angle_beta   90.00
_cell.angle_gamma   90.00
#
_symmetry.space_group_name_H-M   'P 1'
#
loop_
_entity.id
_entity.type
_entity.pdbx_description
1 polymer ?
#
loop_
_entity_poly.entity_id
_entity_poly.type
_entity_poly.pdbx_seq_one_letter_code
_entity_poly.pdbx_strand_id
1 'polypeptide(L)'
;MLKVRGVIAPQPFATHAGEKMSSIASQPTPIACPRLCADLPGLAGTLKASAEDFVVEEIAAYEASAQGDHLFVWVEKRDLDGASLLRKIASHFGIEEAEVASAGTKDRVAVTRQWLSVPAEVLGGRAPTEVVGEVEGGIRILDAALHTNKLRTGHLAGNRFELRVRDLEPLDDGHQVDVKSRIAAIEGRLKALGVPNFYGSQRFGRQGQNLFRGLRWLQGGRAPKGRFQRKMAVSAVQSEIFNRVLARRLEEGSWRKALDGDVFEKLDSGGRFWVAPDELEEVQGRIDAGELVITGPMPGYKEGVAGAQAGRLEQEVLSELGLEVEMFRAAGKMGRGARRALILPMPALEVHMEEARTARIAFELPAGSYATVVMREFLGREDLDETDPVL
;
A
#
# COMPACT_ATOMS: atom_id res chain seq x y z
N MET A 1 -4.82 3.98 81.75
CA MET A 1 -3.75 3.36 80.93
C MET A 1 -4.24 1.99 80.48
N LEU A 2 -4.87 1.86 79.29
CA LEU A 2 -4.26 1.41 78.00
C LEU A 2 -3.37 0.16 78.14
N LYS A 3 -3.45 -0.92 77.36
CA LYS A 3 -4.34 -1.40 76.27
C LYS A 3 -3.97 -2.90 76.03
N VAL A 4 -5.00 -3.73 75.75
CA VAL A 4 -5.12 -4.72 74.64
C VAL A 4 -4.27 -6.04 74.60
N ARG A 5 -5.01 -7.15 74.84
CA ARG A 5 -5.18 -8.44 74.11
C ARG A 5 -4.00 -9.16 73.42
N GLY A 6 -3.76 -10.40 73.87
CA GLY A 6 -4.05 -11.65 73.13
C GLY A 6 -3.02 -12.14 72.10
N VAL A 7 -2.24 -13.18 72.46
CA VAL A 7 -1.38 -13.95 71.56
C VAL A 7 -1.88 -15.40 71.51
N ILE A 8 -2.24 -15.88 70.32
CA ILE A 8 -2.61 -17.28 70.03
C ILE A 8 -1.64 -17.85 68.99
N ALA A 9 -1.34 -19.14 69.17
CA ALA A 9 -0.38 -20.05 68.56
C ALA A 9 -0.29 -20.11 67.00
N PRO A 10 0.80 -20.67 66.44
CA PRO A 10 1.07 -20.67 65.00
C PRO A 10 0.27 -21.73 64.23
N GLN A 11 -0.19 -21.37 63.03
CA GLN A 11 -0.84 -22.23 62.04
C GLN A 11 0.19 -22.71 61.00
N PRO A 12 0.06 -23.93 60.44
CA PRO A 12 0.99 -24.48 59.46
C PRO A 12 0.75 -23.89 58.05
N PHE A 13 1.83 -23.87 57.26
CA PHE A 13 1.92 -23.31 55.92
C PHE A 13 0.84 -23.85 54.96
N ALA A 14 -0.06 -22.96 54.54
CA ALA A 14 -0.92 -23.18 53.38
C ALA A 14 -0.17 -22.78 52.09
N THR A 15 -0.07 -23.73 51.17
CA THR A 15 0.40 -23.60 49.80
C THR A 15 -0.26 -22.42 49.10
N HIS A 16 0.51 -21.38 48.79
CA HIS A 16 0.04 -20.28 47.96
C HIS A 16 0.04 -20.71 46.49
N ALA A 17 -1.16 -21.05 46.01
CA ALA A 17 -1.50 -20.95 44.60
C ALA A 17 -1.56 -19.45 44.24
N GLY A 18 -0.58 -18.98 43.48
CA GLY A 18 -0.49 -17.65 42.88
C GLY A 18 0.80 -17.64 42.06
N GLU A 19 0.86 -17.24 40.81
CA GLU A 19 0.01 -16.36 40.03
C GLU A 19 -0.08 -16.92 38.61
N LYS A 20 -1.29 -16.98 38.03
CA LYS A 20 -1.38 -16.98 36.57
C LYS A 20 -0.90 -15.60 36.13
N MET A 21 0.35 -15.51 35.67
CA MET A 21 0.80 -14.40 34.81
C MET A 21 -0.08 -14.40 33.56
N SER A 22 -1.23 -13.72 33.63
CA SER A 22 -1.90 -13.21 32.44
C SER A 22 -1.07 -12.03 31.95
N SER A 23 0.03 -12.35 31.27
CA SER A 23 0.62 -11.43 30.30
C SER A 23 -0.44 -11.21 29.23
N ILE A 24 -1.27 -10.19 29.42
CA ILE A 24 -1.96 -9.58 28.28
C ILE A 24 -0.84 -8.90 27.51
N ALA A 25 -0.19 -9.65 26.62
CA ALA A 25 0.69 -9.07 25.63
C ALA A 25 -0.10 -7.93 24.98
N SER A 26 0.41 -6.71 25.11
CA SER A 26 -0.18 -5.54 24.48
C SER A 26 -0.42 -5.84 23.01
N GLN A 27 -1.54 -5.39 22.47
CA GLN A 27 -1.80 -5.57 21.04
C GLN A 27 -0.64 -4.94 20.26
N PRO A 28 0.01 -5.70 19.37
CA PRO A 28 1.13 -5.19 18.59
C PRO A 28 0.62 -4.08 17.67
N THR A 29 1.23 -2.91 17.80
CA THR A 29 0.99 -1.77 16.93
C THR A 29 1.89 -1.89 15.70
N PRO A 30 1.41 -1.55 14.49
CA PRO A 30 2.26 -1.41 13.33
C PRO A 30 3.43 -0.45 13.59
N ILE A 31 4.58 -0.70 12.96
CA ILE A 31 5.74 0.18 13.13
C ILE A 31 5.48 1.59 12.56
N ALA A 32 6.02 2.61 13.23
CA ALA A 32 6.09 3.94 12.67
C ALA A 32 6.98 3.93 11.42
N CYS A 33 6.51 4.51 10.32
CA CYS A 33 7.25 4.53 9.08
C CYS A 33 8.05 5.84 9.03
N PRO A 34 9.40 5.84 8.98
CA PRO A 34 10.15 7.09 8.84
C PRO A 34 9.83 7.78 7.49
N ARG A 35 9.90 9.10 7.45
CA ARG A 35 9.84 9.87 6.20
C ARG A 35 11.22 9.96 5.58
N LEU A 36 11.29 9.90 4.25
CA LEU A 36 12.56 10.13 3.52
C LEU A 36 12.98 11.60 3.65
N CYS A 37 12.02 12.51 3.61
CA CYS A 37 12.23 13.95 3.73
C CYS A 37 12.07 14.42 5.18
N ALA A 38 12.46 13.63 6.19
CA ALA A 38 12.27 14.01 7.60
C ALA A 38 13.02 15.29 7.98
N ASP A 39 14.15 15.57 7.33
CA ASP A 39 14.95 16.80 7.46
C ASP A 39 14.30 18.03 6.81
N LEU A 40 13.27 17.82 5.98
CA LEU A 40 12.42 18.86 5.44
C LEU A 40 11.05 18.76 6.13
N PRO A 41 10.70 19.67 7.06
CA PRO A 41 9.34 19.76 7.54
C PRO A 41 8.38 19.81 6.36
N GLY A 42 7.32 19.01 6.43
CA GLY A 42 6.31 19.03 5.39
C GLY A 42 5.43 20.27 5.49
N LEU A 43 4.28 20.17 4.85
CA LEU A 43 3.29 21.23 4.78
C LEU A 43 1.98 20.74 5.43
N ALA A 44 1.29 21.60 6.16
CA ALA A 44 -0.14 21.41 6.36
C ALA A 44 -0.85 21.64 5.02
N GLY A 45 -2.06 21.10 4.85
CA GLY A 45 -2.86 21.38 3.67
C GLY A 45 -3.94 20.35 3.44
N THR A 46 -5.05 20.76 2.86
CA THR A 46 -6.27 19.96 2.72
C THR A 46 -6.25 19.15 1.42
N LEU A 47 -6.45 17.82 1.53
CA LEU A 47 -6.75 16.92 0.40
C LEU A 47 -8.25 16.61 0.34
N LYS A 48 -8.75 16.21 -0.83
CA LYS A 48 -10.13 15.73 -1.01
C LYS A 48 -11.22 16.74 -0.55
N ALA A 49 -10.94 18.05 -0.62
CA ALA A 49 -11.95 19.09 -0.36
C ALA A 49 -13.12 19.01 -1.35
N SER A 50 -12.82 18.56 -2.57
CA SER A 50 -13.79 18.13 -3.58
C SER A 50 -13.32 16.83 -4.25
N ALA A 51 -14.21 16.12 -4.96
CA ALA A 51 -13.82 14.91 -5.69
C ALA A 51 -12.80 15.20 -6.79
N GLU A 52 -12.86 16.40 -7.38
CA GLU A 52 -11.95 16.91 -8.42
C GLU A 52 -10.54 17.19 -7.90
N ASP A 53 -10.35 17.27 -6.59
CA ASP A 53 -9.03 17.43 -5.98
C ASP A 53 -8.30 16.08 -5.83
N PHE A 54 -8.96 14.97 -6.17
CA PHE A 54 -8.38 13.64 -6.10
C PHE A 54 -8.77 12.85 -7.36
N VAL A 55 -7.94 12.98 -8.40
CA VAL A 55 -8.15 12.29 -9.67
C VAL A 55 -7.27 11.03 -9.71
N VAL A 56 -7.87 9.90 -10.05
CA VAL A 56 -7.16 8.62 -10.21
C VAL A 56 -7.50 8.00 -11.55
N GLU A 57 -6.49 7.77 -12.37
CA GLU A 57 -6.63 7.15 -13.68
C GLU A 57 -5.87 5.82 -13.71
N GLU A 58 -6.54 4.74 -14.08
CA GLU A 58 -5.93 3.41 -14.18
C GLU A 58 -4.98 3.33 -15.39
N ILE A 59 -3.78 2.81 -15.17
CA ILE A 59 -2.83 2.48 -16.23
C ILE A 59 -3.04 1.00 -16.56
N ALA A 60 -3.61 0.74 -17.74
CA ALA A 60 -3.89 -0.62 -18.19
C ALA A 60 -2.59 -1.44 -18.30
N ALA A 61 -2.67 -2.73 -17.97
CA ALA A 61 -1.53 -3.63 -18.14
C ALA A 61 -1.25 -3.97 -19.63
N TYR A 62 -2.27 -3.81 -20.47
CA TYR A 62 -2.25 -4.07 -21.90
C TYR A 62 -3.44 -3.35 -22.55
N GLU A 63 -3.32 -3.06 -23.84
CA GLU A 63 -4.40 -2.45 -24.62
C GLU A 63 -5.51 -3.46 -24.94
N ALA A 64 -6.72 -2.94 -25.19
CA ALA A 64 -7.81 -3.76 -25.70
C ALA A 64 -7.45 -4.34 -27.08
N SER A 65 -7.83 -5.58 -27.36
CA SER A 65 -7.41 -6.28 -28.58
C SER A 65 -8.25 -5.93 -29.80
N ALA A 66 -9.25 -5.06 -29.66
CA ALA A 66 -10.26 -4.70 -30.66
C ALA A 66 -11.13 -5.87 -31.17
N GLN A 67 -10.95 -7.08 -30.61
CA GLN A 67 -11.71 -8.28 -30.91
C GLN A 67 -11.89 -9.14 -29.65
N GLY A 68 -12.91 -10.00 -29.64
CA GLY A 68 -13.15 -11.00 -28.59
C GLY A 68 -14.55 -10.94 -28.01
N ASP A 69 -14.80 -11.82 -27.04
CA ASP A 69 -16.12 -12.06 -26.45
C ASP A 69 -16.42 -11.18 -25.22
N HIS A 70 -15.52 -10.23 -24.91
CA HIS A 70 -15.73 -9.25 -23.85
C HIS A 70 -15.68 -7.83 -24.41
N LEU A 71 -16.51 -6.96 -23.85
CA LEU A 71 -16.46 -5.52 -24.08
C LEU A 71 -15.75 -4.87 -22.90
N PHE A 72 -14.61 -4.22 -23.18
CA PHE A 72 -13.96 -3.33 -22.24
C PHE A 72 -14.59 -1.95 -22.38
N VAL A 73 -14.96 -1.35 -21.25
CA VAL A 73 -15.50 0.01 -21.18
C VAL A 73 -14.64 0.85 -20.24
N TRP A 74 -14.18 2.00 -20.74
CA TRP A 74 -13.41 2.98 -19.98
C TRP A 74 -14.40 3.89 -19.26
N VAL A 75 -14.44 3.81 -17.94
CA VAL A 75 -15.50 4.44 -17.15
C VAL A 75 -14.92 5.48 -16.20
N GLU A 76 -15.44 6.69 -16.28
CA GLU A 76 -15.29 7.72 -15.26
C GLU A 76 -16.43 7.62 -14.24
N LYS A 77 -16.10 7.71 -12.96
CA LYS A 77 -17.08 7.90 -11.89
C LYS A 77 -16.69 9.05 -10.98
N ARG A 78 -17.69 9.69 -10.38
CA ARG A 78 -17.53 10.78 -9.41
C ARG A 78 -18.24 10.45 -8.10
N ASP A 79 -17.52 10.59 -6.98
CA ASP A 79 -18.04 10.40 -5.60
C ASP A 79 -18.88 9.12 -5.41
N LEU A 80 -18.41 8.00 -5.96
CA LEU A 80 -19.16 6.74 -5.99
C LEU A 80 -18.25 5.57 -5.59
N ASP A 81 -18.76 4.67 -4.75
CA ASP A 81 -18.01 3.49 -4.32
C ASP A 81 -18.00 2.40 -5.42
N GLY A 82 -17.01 1.51 -5.35
CA GLY A 82 -16.82 0.48 -6.37
C GLY A 82 -17.99 -0.50 -6.50
N ALA A 83 -18.66 -0.88 -5.40
CA ALA A 83 -19.79 -1.82 -5.48
C ALA A 83 -21.01 -1.17 -6.12
N SER A 84 -21.27 0.10 -5.82
CA SER A 84 -22.32 0.86 -6.49
C SER A 84 -22.03 1.12 -7.96
N LEU A 85 -20.77 1.34 -8.34
CA LEU A 85 -20.36 1.42 -9.75
C LEU A 85 -20.73 0.14 -10.51
N LEU A 86 -20.30 -1.03 -10.02
CA LEU A 86 -20.53 -2.31 -10.71
C LEU A 86 -22.03 -2.59 -10.87
N ARG A 87 -22.83 -2.37 -9.82
CA ARG A 87 -24.29 -2.52 -9.89
C ARG A 87 -24.94 -1.60 -10.92
N LYS A 88 -24.52 -0.34 -10.98
CA LYS A 88 -25.08 0.65 -11.93
C LYS A 88 -24.71 0.31 -13.37
N ILE A 89 -23.47 -0.13 -13.62
CA ILE A 89 -23.04 -0.59 -14.94
C ILE A 89 -23.79 -1.87 -15.35
N ALA A 90 -23.97 -2.82 -14.43
CA ALA A 90 -24.76 -4.03 -14.68
C ALA A 90 -26.21 -3.68 -15.07
N SER A 91 -26.84 -2.78 -14.31
CA SER A 91 -28.19 -2.29 -14.61
C SER A 91 -28.27 -1.53 -15.93
N HIS A 92 -27.23 -0.76 -16.30
CA HIS A 92 -27.18 -0.03 -17.57
C HIS A 92 -27.18 -0.99 -18.77
N PHE A 93 -26.45 -2.10 -18.68
CA PHE A 93 -26.40 -3.11 -19.74
C PHE A 93 -27.47 -4.21 -19.63
N GLY A 94 -28.25 -4.23 -18.54
CA GLY A 94 -29.28 -5.26 -18.32
C GLY A 94 -28.71 -6.65 -18.02
N ILE A 95 -27.57 -6.72 -17.32
CA ILE A 95 -26.85 -7.96 -16.98
C ILE A 95 -26.70 -8.14 -15.47
N GLU A 96 -26.22 -9.31 -15.05
CA GLU A 96 -25.96 -9.60 -13.63
C GLU A 96 -24.66 -8.91 -13.15
N GLU A 97 -24.62 -8.47 -11.88
CA GLU A 97 -23.45 -7.79 -11.30
C GLU A 97 -22.17 -8.64 -11.40
N ALA A 98 -22.29 -9.96 -11.26
CA ALA A 98 -21.17 -10.90 -11.34
C ALA A 98 -20.50 -10.95 -12.73
N GLU A 99 -21.18 -10.45 -13.77
CA GLU A 99 -20.67 -10.39 -15.13
C GLU A 99 -19.76 -9.17 -15.34
N VAL A 100 -19.97 -8.09 -14.57
CA VAL A 100 -19.10 -6.91 -14.58
C VAL A 100 -17.84 -7.20 -13.79
N ALA A 101 -16.69 -6.98 -14.41
CA ALA A 101 -15.38 -7.18 -13.79
C ALA A 101 -14.56 -5.88 -13.76
N SER A 102 -13.75 -5.70 -12.71
CA SER A 102 -12.77 -4.63 -12.60
C SER A 102 -11.38 -5.17 -12.25
N ALA A 103 -10.33 -4.42 -12.60
CA ALA A 103 -8.95 -4.74 -12.22
C ALA A 103 -8.65 -4.40 -10.75
N GLY A 104 -9.45 -3.52 -10.14
CA GLY A 104 -9.35 -3.16 -8.73
C GLY A 104 -10.52 -2.29 -8.28
N THR A 105 -10.46 -1.87 -7.02
CA THR A 105 -11.34 -0.84 -6.46
C THR A 105 -10.59 0.47 -6.41
N LYS A 106 -11.28 1.59 -6.62
CA LYS A 106 -10.74 2.94 -6.52
C LYS A 106 -11.42 3.70 -5.39
N ASP A 107 -10.82 4.81 -4.97
CA ASP A 107 -11.36 5.72 -3.96
C ASP A 107 -12.81 6.10 -4.24
N ARG A 108 -13.63 6.18 -3.17
CA ARG A 108 -15.00 6.67 -3.26
C ARG A 108 -15.02 8.17 -3.54
N VAL A 109 -14.36 8.96 -2.67
CA VAL A 109 -14.28 10.43 -2.75
C VAL A 109 -13.15 10.81 -3.69
N ALA A 110 -13.44 10.71 -4.99
CA ALA A 110 -12.50 10.97 -6.08
C ALA A 110 -13.25 11.04 -7.42
N VAL A 111 -12.62 11.66 -8.41
CA VAL A 111 -12.92 11.39 -9.83
C VAL A 111 -12.00 10.25 -10.27
N THR A 112 -12.56 9.12 -10.68
CA THR A 112 -11.74 7.96 -11.02
C THR A 112 -12.08 7.43 -12.40
N ARG A 113 -11.06 7.11 -13.19
CA ARG A 113 -11.19 6.46 -14.49
C ARG A 113 -10.57 5.08 -14.47
N GLN A 114 -11.31 4.08 -14.88
CA GLN A 114 -10.84 2.68 -14.88
C GLN A 114 -11.52 1.84 -15.95
N TRP A 115 -10.86 0.76 -16.37
CA TRP A 115 -11.47 -0.20 -17.25
C TRP A 115 -12.38 -1.14 -16.47
N LEU A 116 -13.56 -1.39 -17.02
CA LEU A 116 -14.41 -2.51 -16.65
C LEU A 116 -14.57 -3.43 -17.84
N SER A 117 -14.85 -4.71 -17.59
CA SER A 117 -15.22 -5.65 -18.65
C SER A 117 -16.61 -6.22 -18.42
N VAL A 118 -17.40 -6.30 -19.48
CA VAL A 118 -18.71 -6.98 -19.54
C VAL A 118 -18.71 -7.99 -20.71
N PRO A 119 -19.69 -8.92 -20.79
CA PRO A 119 -19.84 -9.79 -21.96
C PRO A 119 -20.11 -8.96 -23.23
N ALA A 120 -19.54 -9.33 -24.38
CA ALA A 120 -19.72 -8.57 -25.62
C ALA A 120 -21.15 -8.64 -26.18
N GLU A 121 -21.94 -9.62 -25.74
CA GLU A 121 -23.34 -9.82 -26.11
C GLU A 121 -24.22 -8.61 -25.82
N VAL A 122 -23.83 -7.77 -24.84
CA VAL A 122 -24.54 -6.51 -24.50
C VAL A 122 -24.59 -5.51 -25.66
N LEU A 123 -23.69 -5.65 -26.66
CA LEU A 123 -23.69 -4.81 -27.84
C LEU A 123 -24.92 -5.06 -28.72
N GLY A 124 -25.45 -6.29 -28.77
CA GLY A 124 -26.61 -6.63 -29.58
C GLY A 124 -26.43 -6.27 -31.08
N GLY A 125 -25.21 -6.36 -31.60
CA GLY A 125 -24.86 -5.99 -32.98
C GLY A 125 -24.43 -4.54 -33.20
N ARG A 126 -24.46 -3.70 -32.16
CA ARG A 126 -23.91 -2.32 -32.19
C ARG A 126 -22.38 -2.34 -32.19
N ALA A 127 -21.77 -1.28 -32.72
CA ALA A 127 -20.36 -1.02 -32.55
C ALA A 127 -20.03 -0.63 -31.09
N PRO A 128 -18.84 -0.96 -30.55
CA PRO A 128 -18.44 -0.58 -29.20
C PRO A 128 -18.59 0.92 -28.90
N THR A 129 -18.23 1.78 -29.85
CA THR A 129 -18.33 3.24 -29.70
C THR A 129 -19.76 3.74 -29.45
N GLU A 130 -20.79 2.97 -29.80
CA GLU A 130 -22.20 3.33 -29.57
C GLU A 130 -22.63 3.21 -28.10
N VAL A 131 -21.81 2.60 -27.22
CA VAL A 131 -22.08 2.55 -25.78
C VAL A 131 -21.43 3.72 -25.01
N VAL A 132 -20.65 4.56 -25.68
CA VAL A 132 -20.01 5.74 -25.08
C VAL A 132 -21.08 6.80 -24.77
N GLY A 133 -21.09 7.30 -23.54
CA GLY A 133 -22.10 8.24 -23.09
C GLY A 133 -22.29 8.30 -21.58
N GLU A 134 -23.27 9.11 -21.17
CA GLU A 134 -23.64 9.28 -19.77
C GLU A 134 -24.41 8.05 -19.25
N VAL A 135 -24.11 7.67 -18.01
CA VAL A 135 -24.78 6.62 -17.25
C VAL A 135 -25.33 7.23 -15.95
N GLU A 136 -26.38 6.62 -15.40
CA GLU A 136 -27.04 7.16 -14.21
C GLU A 136 -26.13 7.18 -12.96
N GLY A 137 -26.11 8.32 -12.26
CA GLY A 137 -25.48 8.45 -10.94
C GLY A 137 -24.02 8.92 -10.99
N GLY A 138 -23.70 9.83 -11.91
CA GLY A 138 -22.37 10.44 -12.01
C GLY A 138 -21.32 9.50 -12.62
N ILE A 139 -21.76 8.65 -13.55
CA ILE A 139 -20.92 7.69 -14.26
C ILE A 139 -20.94 8.07 -15.75
N ARG A 140 -19.80 7.98 -16.42
CA ARG A 140 -19.70 8.18 -17.86
C ARG A 140 -18.82 7.10 -18.49
N ILE A 141 -19.30 6.47 -19.55
CA ILE A 141 -18.48 5.63 -20.42
C ILE A 141 -17.78 6.58 -21.40
N LEU A 142 -16.45 6.62 -21.31
CA LEU A 142 -15.58 7.50 -22.10
C LEU A 142 -15.09 6.83 -23.37
N ASP A 143 -14.87 5.52 -23.33
CA ASP A 143 -14.40 4.72 -24.46
C ASP A 143 -14.85 3.26 -24.31
N ALA A 144 -14.87 2.52 -25.40
CA ALA A 144 -15.23 1.11 -25.41
C ALA A 144 -14.57 0.33 -26.55
N ALA A 145 -14.03 -0.84 -26.25
CA ALA A 145 -13.35 -1.69 -27.21
C ALA A 145 -13.51 -3.18 -26.86
N LEU A 146 -13.50 -4.06 -27.87
CA LEU A 146 -13.56 -5.50 -27.62
C LEU A 146 -12.22 -6.04 -27.09
N HIS A 147 -12.31 -7.08 -26.26
CA HIS A 147 -11.16 -7.81 -25.77
C HIS A 147 -11.43 -9.31 -25.64
N THR A 148 -10.38 -10.12 -25.75
CA THR A 148 -10.49 -11.59 -25.75
C THR A 148 -10.76 -12.21 -24.37
N ASN A 149 -10.52 -11.48 -23.28
CA ASN A 149 -10.57 -12.03 -21.93
C ASN A 149 -11.34 -11.12 -20.97
N LYS A 150 -12.05 -11.72 -20.01
CA LYS A 150 -12.60 -10.97 -18.86
C LYS A 150 -11.48 -10.33 -18.05
N LEU A 151 -11.66 -9.06 -17.66
CA LEU A 151 -10.75 -8.37 -16.76
C LEU A 151 -10.77 -9.07 -15.38
N ARG A 152 -9.62 -9.11 -14.68
CA ARG A 152 -9.55 -9.69 -13.33
C ARG A 152 -8.76 -8.78 -12.41
N THR A 153 -8.97 -8.97 -11.11
CA THR A 153 -8.21 -8.25 -10.09
C THR A 153 -6.70 -8.39 -10.33
N GLY A 154 -6.01 -7.25 -10.41
CA GLY A 154 -4.58 -7.18 -10.70
C GLY A 154 -4.22 -7.01 -12.19
N HIS A 155 -5.20 -6.95 -13.10
CA HIS A 155 -4.97 -6.65 -14.52
C HIS A 155 -4.80 -5.13 -14.77
N LEU A 156 -3.93 -4.48 -14.00
CA LEU A 156 -3.52 -3.09 -14.17
C LEU A 156 -2.02 -2.99 -13.93
N ALA A 157 -1.33 -2.13 -14.67
CA ALA A 157 0.08 -1.82 -14.42
C ALA A 157 0.22 -0.91 -13.19
N GLY A 158 -0.71 0.04 -13.03
CA GLY A 158 -0.64 1.04 -11.97
C GLY A 158 -1.76 2.05 -12.05
N ASN A 159 -1.58 3.18 -11.39
CA ASN A 159 -2.50 4.30 -11.42
C ASN A 159 -1.70 5.60 -11.55
N ARG A 160 -2.20 6.50 -12.40
CA ARG A 160 -1.81 7.90 -12.47
C ARG A 160 -2.70 8.67 -11.49
N PHE A 161 -2.07 9.47 -10.65
CA PHE A 161 -2.72 10.33 -9.69
C PHE A 161 -2.51 11.78 -10.10
N GLU A 162 -3.54 12.59 -9.95
CA GLU A 162 -3.46 14.05 -10.00
C GLU A 162 -4.22 14.58 -8.79
N LEU A 163 -3.47 15.09 -7.82
CA LEU A 163 -3.98 15.49 -6.52
C LEU A 163 -3.79 16.99 -6.34
N ARG A 164 -4.86 17.68 -5.94
CA ARG A 164 -4.79 19.08 -5.56
C ARG A 164 -4.77 19.19 -4.05
N VAL A 165 -3.73 19.81 -3.52
CA VAL A 165 -3.61 20.17 -2.10
C VAL A 165 -3.89 21.66 -1.97
N ARG A 166 -4.85 22.00 -1.10
CA ARG A 166 -5.26 23.37 -0.81
C ARG A 166 -4.73 23.82 0.54
N ASP A 167 -4.82 25.12 0.80
CA ASP A 167 -4.52 25.72 2.10
C ASP A 167 -3.11 25.44 2.62
N LEU A 168 -2.15 25.24 1.71
CA LEU A 168 -0.78 24.85 2.06
C LEU A 168 -0.11 25.85 2.99
N GLU A 169 0.46 25.34 4.09
CA GLU A 169 1.29 26.08 5.02
C GLU A 169 2.54 25.29 5.40
N PRO A 170 3.73 25.89 5.47
CA PRO A 170 4.90 25.22 6.02
C PRO A 170 4.62 24.79 7.47
N LEU A 171 4.86 23.52 7.79
CA LEU A 171 4.92 23.09 9.18
C LEU A 171 6.18 23.71 9.78
N ASP A 172 5.99 24.55 10.80
CA ASP A 172 7.01 25.44 11.34
C ASP A 172 8.20 24.68 11.96
N ASP A 173 9.42 25.03 11.56
CA ASP A 173 10.70 24.57 12.14
C ASP A 173 11.58 25.75 12.59
N GLY A 174 11.00 26.95 12.71
CA GLY A 174 11.72 28.17 13.02
C GLY A 174 12.46 28.79 11.83
N HIS A 175 12.34 28.23 10.62
CA HIS A 175 12.87 28.83 9.38
C HIS A 175 11.71 29.33 8.50
N GLN A 176 11.76 30.61 8.13
CA GLN A 176 10.79 31.18 7.18
C GLN A 176 11.13 30.73 5.75
N VAL A 177 10.66 29.55 5.37
CA VAL A 177 10.71 29.04 4.00
C VAL A 177 9.31 29.13 3.41
N ASP A 178 9.16 29.71 2.22
CA ASP A 178 7.86 29.77 1.55
C ASP A 178 7.41 28.39 1.02
N VAL A 179 6.09 28.23 0.83
CA VAL A 179 5.47 26.98 0.37
C VAL A 179 6.10 26.45 -0.90
N LYS A 180 6.36 27.31 -1.89
CA LYS A 180 6.87 26.91 -3.20
C LYS A 180 8.30 26.37 -3.08
N SER A 181 9.15 27.04 -2.31
CA SER A 181 10.52 26.58 -2.05
C SER A 181 10.53 25.24 -1.30
N ARG A 182 9.64 25.06 -0.32
CA ARG A 182 9.54 23.78 0.41
C ARG A 182 9.08 22.64 -0.50
N ILE A 183 8.06 22.88 -1.32
CA ILE A 183 7.57 21.91 -2.31
C ILE A 183 8.67 21.53 -3.29
N ALA A 184 9.40 22.51 -3.86
CA ALA A 184 10.46 22.25 -4.82
C ALA A 184 11.60 21.41 -4.21
N ALA A 185 11.94 21.65 -2.93
CA ALA A 185 12.95 20.85 -2.23
C ALA A 185 12.50 19.39 -2.03
N ILE A 186 11.25 19.17 -1.62
CA ILE A 186 10.68 17.83 -1.45
C ILE A 186 10.56 17.13 -2.81
N GLU A 187 10.03 17.80 -3.83
CA GLU A 187 9.92 17.28 -5.20
C GLU A 187 11.29 16.86 -5.74
N GLY A 188 12.30 17.71 -5.62
CA GLY A 188 13.67 17.41 -6.05
C GLY A 188 14.23 16.17 -5.35
N ARG A 189 13.93 16.00 -4.06
CA ARG A 189 14.35 14.82 -3.29
C ARG A 189 13.65 13.55 -3.77
N LEU A 190 12.33 13.59 -3.96
CA LEU A 190 11.56 12.42 -4.40
C LEU A 190 11.91 12.03 -5.84
N LYS A 191 12.20 13.01 -6.72
CA LYS A 191 12.70 12.74 -8.08
C LYS A 191 14.06 12.05 -8.07
N ALA A 192 14.98 12.52 -7.22
CA ALA A 192 16.33 11.98 -7.16
C ALA A 192 16.41 10.62 -6.45
N LEU A 193 15.60 10.42 -5.41
CA LEU A 193 15.72 9.29 -4.49
C LEU A 193 14.56 8.30 -4.53
N GLY A 194 13.46 8.63 -5.21
CA GLY A 194 12.21 7.88 -5.14
C GLY A 194 11.47 8.09 -3.82
N VAL A 195 10.46 7.26 -3.58
CA VAL A 195 9.66 7.28 -2.35
C VAL A 195 9.67 5.92 -1.63
N PRO A 196 9.77 5.88 -0.30
CA PRO A 196 9.60 4.65 0.48
C PRO A 196 8.25 3.99 0.26
N ASN A 197 8.27 2.71 -0.12
CA ASN A 197 7.09 1.97 -0.55
C ASN A 197 6.29 1.32 0.61
N PHE A 198 6.14 2.04 1.72
CA PHE A 198 5.47 1.53 2.92
C PHE A 198 4.01 1.12 2.67
N TYR A 199 3.55 0.13 3.42
CA TYR A 199 2.12 -0.13 3.58
C TYR A 199 1.54 0.82 4.62
N GLY A 200 0.49 1.56 4.27
CA GLY A 200 -0.21 2.46 5.19
C GLY A 200 -1.05 1.73 6.25
N SER A 201 -1.46 2.49 7.28
CA SER A 201 -2.20 2.02 8.46
C SER A 201 -3.46 1.18 8.14
N GLN A 202 -4.18 1.53 7.07
CA GLN A 202 -5.37 0.82 6.60
C GLN A 202 -5.11 -0.68 6.35
N ARG A 203 -3.90 -1.05 5.91
CA ARG A 203 -3.52 -2.46 5.65
C ARG A 203 -3.62 -3.32 6.91
N PHE A 204 -3.34 -2.75 8.07
CA PHE A 204 -3.30 -3.45 9.35
C PHE A 204 -4.67 -3.53 10.04
N GLY A 205 -5.70 -2.95 9.43
CA GLY A 205 -7.04 -2.84 9.99
C GLY A 205 -7.11 -1.84 11.14
N ARG A 206 -8.33 -1.56 11.61
CA ARG A 206 -8.56 -0.62 12.71
C ARG A 206 -7.70 -0.99 13.93
N GLN A 207 -6.83 -0.09 14.35
CA GLN A 207 -5.92 -0.28 15.49
C GLN A 207 -5.05 -1.56 15.40
N GLY A 208 -4.61 -1.94 14.19
CA GLY A 208 -3.71 -3.09 14.02
C GLY A 208 -4.36 -4.47 14.23
N GLN A 209 -5.69 -4.56 14.26
CA GLN A 209 -6.39 -5.83 14.52
C GLN A 209 -6.05 -6.96 13.54
N ASN A 210 -5.79 -6.66 12.27
CA ASN A 210 -5.40 -7.69 11.30
C ASN A 210 -3.99 -8.21 11.60
N LEU A 211 -3.07 -7.32 11.99
CA LEU A 211 -1.71 -7.68 12.42
C LEU A 211 -1.76 -8.59 13.65
N PHE A 212 -2.49 -8.19 14.69
CA PHE A 212 -2.64 -8.99 15.91
C PHE A 212 -3.19 -10.39 15.63
N ARG A 213 -4.25 -10.49 14.82
CA ARG A 213 -4.86 -11.78 14.44
C ARG A 213 -3.90 -12.63 13.61
N GLY A 214 -3.15 -12.01 12.70
CA GLY A 214 -2.17 -12.69 11.86
C GLY A 214 -1.03 -13.27 12.67
N LEU A 215 -0.41 -12.48 13.55
CA LEU A 215 0.67 -12.92 14.43
C LEU A 215 0.22 -14.08 15.31
N ARG A 216 -0.92 -13.94 15.99
CA ARG A 216 -1.50 -15.01 16.83
C ARG A 216 -1.75 -16.29 16.04
N TRP A 217 -2.20 -16.19 14.80
CA TRP A 217 -2.45 -17.37 13.97
C TRP A 217 -1.15 -18.05 13.53
N LEU A 218 -0.18 -17.30 13.04
CA LEU A 218 1.11 -17.85 12.58
C LEU A 218 1.91 -18.48 13.72
N GLN A 219 1.78 -17.95 14.94
CA GLN A 219 2.40 -18.50 16.16
C GLN A 219 1.62 -19.69 16.76
N GLY A 220 0.85 -20.43 15.94
CA GLY A 220 0.14 -21.65 16.35
C GLY A 220 -1.23 -21.42 17.00
N GLY A 221 -1.71 -20.19 17.07
CA GLY A 221 -3.06 -19.88 17.55
C GLY A 221 -4.16 -20.18 16.53
N ARG A 222 -5.40 -19.93 16.93
CA ARG A 222 -6.59 -20.22 16.11
C ARG A 222 -6.65 -19.33 14.86
N ALA A 223 -6.83 -19.95 13.70
CA ALA A 223 -7.05 -19.24 12.44
C ALA A 223 -8.30 -18.33 12.48
N PRO A 224 -8.25 -17.13 11.86
CA PRO A 224 -9.43 -16.31 11.63
C PRO A 224 -10.56 -17.08 10.92
N LYS A 225 -11.81 -16.74 11.26
CA LYS A 225 -12.99 -17.29 10.59
C LYS A 225 -13.15 -16.65 9.22
N GLY A 226 -13.30 -17.46 8.18
CA GLY A 226 -13.52 -17.00 6.80
C GLY A 226 -12.23 -16.80 5.99
N ARG A 227 -12.30 -17.06 4.69
CA ARG A 227 -11.16 -16.96 3.77
C ARG A 227 -10.64 -15.53 3.65
N PHE A 228 -11.54 -14.55 3.61
CA PHE A 228 -11.19 -13.14 3.49
C PHE A 228 -10.39 -12.64 4.70
N GLN A 229 -10.88 -12.91 5.91
CA GLN A 229 -10.20 -12.51 7.15
C GLN A 229 -8.82 -13.19 7.28
N ARG A 230 -8.69 -14.45 6.86
CA ARG A 230 -7.39 -15.15 6.80
C ARG A 230 -6.41 -14.44 5.86
N LYS A 231 -6.87 -14.08 4.65
CA LYS A 231 -6.05 -13.35 3.67
C LYS A 231 -5.57 -12.01 4.24
N MET A 232 -6.48 -11.23 4.84
CA MET A 232 -6.15 -9.94 5.44
C MET A 232 -5.18 -10.07 6.61
N ALA A 233 -5.36 -11.07 7.48
CA ALA A 233 -4.49 -11.29 8.64
C ALA A 233 -3.04 -11.64 8.23
N VAL A 234 -2.86 -12.56 7.27
CA VAL A 234 -1.53 -12.94 6.79
C VAL A 234 -0.88 -11.79 6.03
N SER A 235 -1.64 -11.10 5.17
CA SER A 235 -1.16 -9.93 4.44
C SER A 235 -0.68 -8.83 5.39
N ALA A 236 -1.36 -8.61 6.52
CA ALA A 236 -0.95 -7.60 7.50
C ALA A 236 0.40 -7.95 8.16
N VAL A 237 0.66 -9.22 8.47
CA VAL A 237 1.96 -9.65 9.02
C VAL A 237 3.07 -9.49 7.98
N GLN A 238 2.84 -9.90 6.74
CA GLN A 238 3.82 -9.74 5.66
C GLN A 238 4.14 -8.26 5.43
N SER A 239 3.12 -7.40 5.40
CA SER A 239 3.27 -5.95 5.28
C SER A 239 4.02 -5.32 6.45
N GLU A 240 3.83 -5.81 7.68
CA GLU A 240 4.54 -5.31 8.86
C GLU A 240 6.03 -5.65 8.79
N ILE A 241 6.37 -6.87 8.38
CA ILE A 241 7.77 -7.30 8.20
C ILE A 241 8.44 -6.48 7.10
N PHE A 242 7.74 -6.27 5.97
CA PHE A 242 8.21 -5.39 4.91
C PHE A 242 8.47 -3.96 5.42
N ASN A 243 7.52 -3.36 6.13
CA ASN A 243 7.66 -2.01 6.68
C ASN A 243 8.85 -1.93 7.65
N ARG A 244 9.03 -2.91 8.54
CA ARG A 244 10.16 -2.94 9.48
C ARG A 244 11.51 -3.02 8.78
N VAL A 245 11.64 -3.86 7.74
CA VAL A 245 12.87 -3.94 6.95
C VAL A 245 13.16 -2.61 6.25
N LEU A 246 12.14 -2.01 5.62
CA LEU A 246 12.29 -0.71 4.95
C LEU A 246 12.65 0.41 5.93
N ALA A 247 12.02 0.46 7.10
CA ALA A 247 12.30 1.46 8.14
C ALA A 247 13.75 1.38 8.61
N ARG A 248 14.26 0.18 8.92
CA ARG A 248 15.67 -0.02 9.30
C ARG A 248 16.62 0.43 8.21
N ARG A 249 16.35 0.05 6.96
CA ARG A 249 17.19 0.47 5.85
C ARG A 249 17.21 1.99 5.67
N LEU A 250 16.09 2.67 5.91
CA LEU A 250 16.03 4.12 5.91
C LEU A 250 16.87 4.72 7.04
N GLU A 251 16.72 4.23 8.26
CA GLU A 251 17.47 4.69 9.44
C GLU A 251 18.99 4.47 9.29
N GLU A 252 19.40 3.36 8.68
CA GLU A 252 20.81 2.98 8.49
C GLU A 252 21.48 3.63 7.26
N GLY A 253 20.74 4.34 6.40
CA GLY A 253 21.33 4.86 5.15
C GLY A 253 21.44 3.84 4.01
N SER A 254 20.85 2.65 4.14
CA SER A 254 21.06 1.51 3.24
C SER A 254 19.92 1.23 2.26
N TRP A 255 18.84 2.03 2.27
CA TRP A 255 17.63 1.81 1.47
C TRP A 255 17.83 1.86 -0.06
N ARG A 256 18.89 2.54 -0.53
CA ARG A 256 19.34 2.57 -1.94
C ARG A 256 20.72 1.97 -2.16
N LYS A 257 21.35 1.45 -1.11
CA LYS A 257 22.67 0.84 -1.18
C LYS A 257 22.52 -0.65 -1.41
N ALA A 258 23.07 -1.16 -2.50
CA ALA A 258 23.13 -2.60 -2.75
C ALA A 258 23.92 -3.29 -1.63
N LEU A 259 23.30 -4.29 -0.98
CA LEU A 259 23.94 -5.11 0.04
C LEU A 259 24.14 -6.55 -0.49
N ASP A 260 25.16 -7.23 0.03
CA ASP A 260 25.37 -8.64 -0.27
C ASP A 260 24.12 -9.48 0.10
N GLY A 261 23.66 -10.26 -0.88
CA GLY A 261 22.49 -11.13 -0.81
C GLY A 261 21.16 -10.42 -1.05
N ASP A 262 21.16 -9.15 -1.47
CA ASP A 262 19.94 -8.47 -1.90
C ASP A 262 19.24 -9.15 -3.08
N VAL A 263 17.93 -8.92 -3.16
CA VAL A 263 17.12 -9.31 -4.32
C VAL A 263 16.70 -8.05 -5.05
N PHE A 264 17.07 -7.97 -6.32
CA PHE A 264 16.79 -6.82 -7.18
C PHE A 264 15.65 -7.13 -8.14
N GLU A 265 14.88 -6.10 -8.50
CA GLU A 265 13.83 -6.17 -9.51
C GLU A 265 14.17 -5.19 -10.64
N LYS A 266 14.10 -5.66 -11.89
CA LYS A 266 14.23 -4.82 -13.07
C LYS A 266 12.92 -4.06 -13.30
N LEU A 267 13.00 -2.74 -13.46
CA LEU A 267 11.81 -1.90 -13.60
C LEU A 267 11.09 -2.09 -14.94
N ASP A 268 11.81 -2.47 -15.99
CA ASP A 268 11.26 -2.67 -17.34
C ASP A 268 10.43 -3.95 -17.48
N SER A 269 10.86 -5.02 -16.84
CA SER A 269 10.40 -6.40 -17.07
C SER A 269 9.80 -7.04 -15.81
N GLY A 270 10.00 -6.44 -14.64
CA GLY A 270 9.63 -7.02 -13.34
C GLY A 270 10.45 -8.27 -12.97
N GLY A 271 11.50 -8.59 -13.75
CA GLY A 271 12.35 -9.74 -13.51
C GLY A 271 13.16 -9.59 -12.24
N ARG A 272 13.16 -10.63 -11.38
CA ARG A 272 13.89 -10.64 -10.10
C ARG A 272 15.13 -11.51 -10.15
N PHE A 273 16.19 -11.08 -9.49
CA PHE A 273 17.45 -11.82 -9.44
C PHE A 273 18.23 -11.50 -8.16
N TRP A 274 19.11 -12.43 -7.80
CA TRP A 274 20.12 -12.30 -6.75
C TRP A 274 21.46 -12.01 -7.42
N VAL A 275 22.32 -11.33 -6.69
CA VAL A 275 23.60 -10.86 -7.22
C VAL A 275 24.71 -11.31 -6.28
N ALA A 276 25.84 -11.71 -6.85
CA ALA A 276 27.01 -12.10 -6.08
C ALA A 276 27.77 -10.87 -5.53
N PRO A 277 28.57 -11.01 -4.46
CA PRO A 277 29.29 -9.88 -3.85
C PRO A 277 30.17 -9.07 -4.80
N ASP A 278 30.73 -9.70 -5.83
CA ASP A 278 31.63 -9.10 -6.83
C ASP A 278 30.92 -8.26 -7.90
N GLU A 279 29.59 -8.36 -8.00
CA GLU A 279 28.76 -7.63 -8.96
C GLU A 279 28.05 -6.41 -8.31
N LEU A 280 28.27 -6.15 -7.02
CA LEU A 280 27.57 -5.10 -6.26
C LEU A 280 27.78 -3.68 -6.82
N GLU A 281 28.97 -3.38 -7.33
CA GLU A 281 29.28 -2.05 -7.89
C GLU A 281 28.52 -1.79 -9.19
N GLU A 282 28.45 -2.79 -10.08
CA GLU A 282 27.66 -2.71 -11.32
C GLU A 282 26.18 -2.51 -10.99
N VAL A 283 25.65 -3.29 -10.05
CA VAL A 283 24.25 -3.19 -9.63
C VAL A 283 23.95 -1.84 -8.99
N GLN A 284 24.87 -1.31 -8.19
CA GLN A 284 24.71 0.03 -7.63
C GLN A 284 24.59 1.08 -8.73
N GLY A 285 25.45 1.02 -9.76
CA GLY A 285 25.36 1.93 -10.91
C GLY A 285 24.02 1.87 -11.62
N ARG A 286 23.41 0.68 -11.73
CA ARG A 286 22.09 0.48 -12.34
C ARG A 286 20.93 0.93 -11.45
N ILE A 287 21.07 0.87 -10.12
CA ILE A 287 20.12 1.49 -9.17
C ILE A 287 20.19 3.01 -9.29
N ASP A 288 21.38 3.57 -9.42
CA ASP A 288 21.60 5.01 -9.54
C ASP A 288 21.06 5.55 -10.88
N ALA A 289 21.17 4.75 -11.95
CA ALA A 289 20.57 5.02 -13.26
C ALA A 289 19.05 4.79 -13.31
N GLY A 290 18.44 4.23 -12.25
CA GLY A 290 17.00 3.98 -12.20
C GLY A 290 16.53 2.80 -13.06
N GLU A 291 17.38 1.80 -13.30
CA GLU A 291 17.03 0.56 -14.00
C GLU A 291 16.57 -0.54 -13.06
N LEU A 292 17.10 -0.53 -11.82
CA LEU A 292 16.89 -1.54 -10.80
C LEU A 292 16.36 -0.93 -9.51
N VAL A 293 15.61 -1.74 -8.77
CA VAL A 293 15.23 -1.44 -7.39
C VAL A 293 15.57 -2.60 -6.46
N ILE A 294 15.97 -2.26 -5.24
CA ILE A 294 16.10 -3.21 -4.14
C ILE A 294 14.69 -3.61 -3.71
N THR A 295 14.48 -4.90 -3.49
CA THR A 295 13.21 -5.41 -2.96
C THR A 295 13.32 -5.77 -1.48
N GLY A 296 12.21 -5.69 -0.75
CA GLY A 296 12.05 -6.16 0.61
C GLY A 296 11.16 -7.41 0.67
N PRO A 297 11.17 -8.13 1.81
CA PRO A 297 10.46 -9.38 1.94
C PRO A 297 8.96 -9.18 2.19
N MET A 298 8.15 -9.98 1.50
CA MET A 298 6.82 -10.36 1.96
C MET A 298 6.90 -11.85 2.30
N PRO A 299 7.24 -12.23 3.55
CA PRO A 299 7.69 -13.58 3.85
C PRO A 299 6.69 -14.68 3.51
N GLY A 300 7.20 -15.82 3.10
CA GLY A 300 6.40 -17.03 2.92
C GLY A 300 7.21 -18.23 2.47
N TYR A 301 6.62 -19.41 2.63
CA TYR A 301 7.33 -20.70 2.54
C TYR A 301 7.76 -21.13 1.13
N LYS A 302 7.52 -20.30 0.10
CA LYS A 302 7.94 -20.55 -1.29
C LYS A 302 8.75 -19.41 -1.88
N GLU A 303 8.88 -18.29 -1.21
CA GLU A 303 9.61 -17.14 -1.74
C GLU A 303 11.11 -17.31 -1.49
N GLY A 304 11.93 -16.87 -2.44
CA GLY A 304 13.37 -16.80 -2.22
C GLY A 304 13.68 -15.74 -1.16
N VAL A 305 14.49 -16.11 -0.18
CA VAL A 305 14.96 -15.20 0.87
C VAL A 305 16.20 -14.44 0.40
N ALA A 306 16.41 -13.24 0.94
CA ALA A 306 17.69 -12.58 0.78
C ALA A 306 18.79 -13.40 1.49
N GLY A 307 20.02 -13.33 0.94
CA GLY A 307 21.20 -14.00 1.50
C GLY A 307 22.04 -13.06 2.36
N ALA A 308 23.09 -13.60 2.97
CA ALA A 308 24.17 -12.83 3.57
C ALA A 308 23.72 -11.63 4.43
N GLN A 309 24.11 -10.40 4.09
CA GLN A 309 23.80 -9.21 4.89
C GLN A 309 22.32 -8.85 4.84
N ALA A 310 21.74 -8.82 3.64
CA ALA A 310 20.31 -8.52 3.48
C ALA A 310 19.42 -9.56 4.19
N GLY A 311 19.78 -10.85 4.09
CA GLY A 311 19.07 -11.95 4.75
C GLY A 311 19.13 -11.90 6.27
N ARG A 312 20.26 -11.48 6.86
CA ARG A 312 20.36 -11.28 8.32
C ARG A 312 19.37 -10.23 8.81
N LEU A 313 19.30 -9.09 8.12
CA LEU A 313 18.33 -8.03 8.44
C LEU A 313 16.88 -8.54 8.39
N GLU A 314 16.52 -9.27 7.33
CA GLU A 314 15.18 -9.85 7.18
C GLU A 314 14.86 -10.88 8.28
N GLN A 315 15.85 -11.71 8.65
CA GLN A 315 15.71 -12.72 9.71
C GLN A 315 15.62 -12.10 11.11
N GLU A 316 16.35 -11.03 11.38
CA GLU A 316 16.27 -10.29 12.65
C GLU A 316 14.85 -9.72 12.85
N VAL A 317 14.29 -9.09 11.82
CA VAL A 317 12.91 -8.56 11.86
C VAL A 317 11.88 -9.67 12.10
N LEU A 318 12.03 -10.83 11.45
CA LEU A 318 11.19 -12.00 11.70
C LEU A 318 11.29 -12.47 13.15
N SER A 319 12.51 -12.55 13.67
CA SER A 319 12.81 -13.06 15.02
C SER A 319 12.23 -12.16 16.12
N GLU A 320 12.24 -10.84 15.92
CA GLU A 320 11.62 -9.88 16.84
C GLU A 320 10.10 -10.03 16.96
N LEU A 321 9.46 -10.46 15.88
CA LEU A 321 8.04 -10.78 15.86
C LEU A 321 7.77 -12.21 16.35
N GLY A 322 8.80 -12.96 16.74
CA GLY A 322 8.70 -14.36 17.14
C GLY A 322 8.22 -15.25 16.01
N LEU A 323 8.71 -15.00 14.79
CA LEU A 323 8.32 -15.71 13.57
C LEU A 323 9.51 -16.39 12.90
N GLU A 324 9.19 -17.48 12.19
CA GLU A 324 10.06 -18.12 11.21
C GLU A 324 9.31 -18.23 9.88
N VAL A 325 10.02 -18.25 8.75
CA VAL A 325 9.43 -18.33 7.41
C VAL A 325 8.50 -19.55 7.26
N GLU A 326 8.86 -20.68 7.88
CA GLU A 326 8.09 -21.93 7.82
C GLU A 326 6.70 -21.81 8.49
N MET A 327 6.52 -20.90 9.45
CA MET A 327 5.22 -20.66 10.11
C MET A 327 4.15 -20.19 9.11
N PHE A 328 4.54 -19.56 8.01
CA PHE A 328 3.61 -19.11 6.96
C PHE A 328 2.93 -20.28 6.22
N ARG A 329 3.40 -21.54 6.35
CA ARG A 329 2.69 -22.71 5.84
C ARG A 329 1.29 -22.86 6.44
N ALA A 330 1.06 -22.38 7.65
CA ALA A 330 -0.26 -22.38 8.29
C ALA A 330 -1.33 -21.65 7.46
N ALA A 331 -0.91 -20.69 6.62
CA ALA A 331 -1.78 -19.93 5.73
C ALA A 331 -2.02 -20.58 4.35
N GLY A 332 -1.42 -21.74 4.07
CA GLY A 332 -1.52 -22.42 2.78
C GLY A 332 -1.16 -21.48 1.62
N LYS A 333 -1.95 -21.46 0.53
CA LYS A 333 -1.64 -20.62 -0.65
C LYS A 333 -1.44 -19.12 -0.35
N MET A 334 -2.00 -18.60 0.75
CA MET A 334 -1.87 -17.19 1.14
C MET A 334 -0.51 -16.87 1.77
N GLY A 335 0.20 -17.87 2.31
CA GLY A 335 1.51 -17.72 2.93
C GLY A 335 2.68 -18.08 2.02
N ARG A 336 2.50 -18.09 0.69
CA ARG A 336 3.58 -18.44 -0.26
C ARG A 336 4.73 -17.45 -0.25
N GLY A 337 4.44 -16.18 0.05
CA GLY A 337 5.41 -15.09 0.06
C GLY A 337 5.47 -14.37 -1.29
N ALA A 338 6.21 -13.26 -1.30
CA ALA A 338 6.52 -12.42 -2.45
C ALA A 338 7.72 -11.50 -2.12
N ARG A 339 8.18 -10.74 -3.12
CA ARG A 339 9.07 -9.58 -2.93
C ARG A 339 8.34 -8.31 -3.40
N ARG A 340 8.70 -7.17 -2.82
CA ARG A 340 8.17 -5.86 -3.17
C ARG A 340 9.30 -4.84 -3.22
N ALA A 341 9.33 -3.94 -4.20
CA ALA A 341 10.30 -2.85 -4.24
C ALA A 341 10.29 -2.03 -2.94
N LEU A 342 11.45 -1.78 -2.35
CA LEU A 342 11.60 -0.95 -1.15
C LEU A 342 11.32 0.52 -1.45
N ILE A 343 11.77 0.98 -2.61
CA ILE A 343 11.64 2.35 -3.09
C ILE A 343 10.89 2.33 -4.42
N LEU A 344 9.97 3.26 -4.61
CA LEU A 344 9.33 3.52 -5.90
C LEU A 344 10.04 4.69 -6.58
N PRO A 345 10.61 4.50 -7.77
CA PRO A 345 11.09 5.61 -8.59
C PRO A 345 9.94 6.55 -8.95
N MET A 346 10.25 7.85 -9.08
CA MET A 346 9.24 8.89 -9.34
C MET A 346 9.53 9.69 -10.63
N PRO A 347 9.71 9.04 -11.80
CA PRO A 347 10.07 9.75 -13.04
C PRO A 347 8.94 10.65 -13.56
N ALA A 348 7.68 10.29 -13.29
CA ALA A 348 6.49 11.02 -13.70
C ALA A 348 5.98 12.01 -12.63
N LEU A 349 6.76 12.27 -11.57
CA LEU A 349 6.36 13.25 -10.56
C LEU A 349 6.44 14.66 -11.13
N GLU A 350 5.34 15.39 -11.05
CA GLU A 350 5.25 16.78 -11.44
C GLU A 350 4.50 17.56 -10.37
N VAL A 351 5.03 18.71 -9.99
CA VAL A 351 4.35 19.62 -9.08
C VAL A 351 4.17 20.98 -9.72
N HIS A 352 2.94 21.48 -9.69
CA HIS A 352 2.59 22.79 -10.22
C HIS A 352 1.86 23.61 -9.16
N MET A 353 2.40 24.78 -8.83
CA MET A 353 1.69 25.77 -8.02
C MET A 353 0.59 26.41 -8.88
N GLU A 354 -0.67 26.12 -8.55
CA GLU A 354 -1.81 26.78 -9.19
C GLU A 354 -2.05 28.17 -8.57
N GLU A 355 -1.81 28.31 -7.27
CA GLU A 355 -1.91 29.55 -6.50
C GLU A 355 -0.80 29.59 -5.43
N ALA A 356 -0.71 30.67 -4.64
CA ALA A 356 0.31 30.80 -3.60
C ALA A 356 0.26 29.68 -2.53
N ARG A 357 -0.92 29.11 -2.29
CA ARG A 357 -1.19 28.09 -1.25
C ARG A 357 -1.92 26.86 -1.78
N THR A 358 -1.92 26.67 -3.10
CA THR A 358 -2.58 25.55 -3.76
C THR A 358 -1.62 24.95 -4.78
N ALA A 359 -1.37 23.64 -4.66
CA ALA A 359 -0.51 22.91 -5.58
C ALA A 359 -1.23 21.70 -6.15
N ARG A 360 -0.99 21.43 -7.43
CA ARG A 360 -1.36 20.21 -8.11
C ARG A 360 -0.13 19.32 -8.21
N ILE A 361 -0.25 18.10 -7.69
CA ILE A 361 0.82 17.10 -7.61
C ILE A 361 0.35 15.89 -8.44
N ALA A 362 1.06 15.61 -9.52
CA ALA A 362 0.78 14.50 -10.42
C ALA A 362 1.92 13.48 -10.37
N PHE A 363 1.58 12.19 -10.38
CA PHE A 363 2.57 11.10 -10.39
C PHE A 363 1.92 9.77 -10.77
N GLU A 364 2.74 8.76 -11.06
CA GLU A 364 2.30 7.40 -11.36
C GLU A 364 2.85 6.43 -10.32
N LEU A 365 2.02 5.48 -9.87
CA LEU A 365 2.45 4.41 -8.97
C LEU A 365 2.05 3.04 -9.54
N PRO A 366 2.89 2.00 -9.35
CA PRO A 366 2.54 0.64 -9.76
C PRO A 366 1.37 0.09 -8.93
N ALA A 367 0.77 -0.99 -9.43
CA ALA A 367 -0.34 -1.66 -8.76
C ALA A 367 0.01 -2.06 -7.30
N GLY A 368 -0.91 -1.77 -6.38
CA GLY A 368 -0.75 -2.10 -4.97
C GLY A 368 0.07 -1.09 -4.16
N SER A 369 0.51 0.02 -4.77
CA SER A 369 1.00 1.22 -4.10
C SER A 369 -0.12 2.26 -3.97
N TYR A 370 0.01 3.15 -2.99
CA TYR A 370 -1.04 4.10 -2.59
C TYR A 370 -0.52 5.52 -2.65
N ALA A 371 -1.34 6.48 -3.07
CA ALA A 371 -0.93 7.89 -3.18
C ALA A 371 -0.44 8.48 -1.85
N THR A 372 -0.95 7.97 -0.72
CA THR A 372 -0.54 8.39 0.62
C THR A 372 0.96 8.25 0.88
N VAL A 373 1.64 7.28 0.25
CA VAL A 373 3.10 7.10 0.43
C VAL A 373 3.90 8.27 -0.15
N VAL A 374 3.39 8.92 -1.20
CA VAL A 374 3.98 10.13 -1.79
C VAL A 374 3.55 11.36 -0.99
N MET A 375 2.24 11.48 -0.73
CA MET A 375 1.68 12.68 -0.11
C MET A 375 2.20 12.91 1.31
N ARG A 376 2.53 11.86 2.05
CA ARG A 376 3.09 11.98 3.41
C ARG A 376 4.42 12.72 3.43
N GLU A 377 5.21 12.59 2.37
CA GLU A 377 6.51 13.27 2.25
C GLU A 377 6.31 14.78 2.07
N PHE A 378 5.31 15.19 1.28
CA PHE A 378 4.92 16.60 1.16
C PHE A 378 4.24 17.13 2.42
N LEU A 379 3.38 16.35 3.06
CA LEU A 379 2.52 16.82 4.15
C LEU A 379 3.11 16.66 5.56
N GLY A 380 4.33 16.13 5.68
CA GLY A 380 5.02 16.09 6.97
C GLY A 380 4.48 15.08 7.97
N ARG A 381 3.65 14.15 7.53
CA ARG A 381 2.93 13.20 8.39
C ARG A 381 3.58 11.83 8.34
N GLU A 382 3.69 11.16 9.48
CA GLU A 382 4.14 9.77 9.49
C GLU A 382 3.03 8.83 9.01
N ASP A 383 1.77 9.12 9.36
CA ASP A 383 0.60 8.39 8.91
C ASP A 383 -0.40 9.33 8.22
N LEU A 384 -0.72 9.02 6.95
CA LEU A 384 -1.89 9.56 6.27
C LEU A 384 -2.93 8.46 6.16
N ASP A 385 -4.04 8.60 6.89
CA ASP A 385 -5.23 7.78 6.67
C ASP A 385 -6.00 8.36 5.47
N GLU A 386 -6.27 7.54 4.45
CA GLU A 386 -7.04 7.96 3.26
C GLU A 386 -8.47 8.41 3.57
N THR A 387 -8.96 8.09 4.77
CA THR A 387 -10.28 8.48 5.29
C THR A 387 -10.29 9.81 6.00
N ASP A 388 -9.14 10.47 6.21
CA ASP A 388 -9.06 11.79 6.83
C ASP A 388 -9.26 12.88 5.75
N PRO A 389 -10.44 13.53 5.66
CA PRO A 389 -10.74 14.52 4.63
C PRO A 389 -10.18 15.91 4.97
N VAL A 390 -9.57 16.05 6.15
CA VAL A 390 -8.95 17.28 6.65
C VAL A 390 -7.55 16.89 7.09
N LEU A 391 -6.53 17.53 6.52
CA LEU A 391 -5.14 17.21 6.80
C LEU A 391 -4.44 18.36 7.52
#